data_AF-A0AAV5H8X4-F1
#
_entry.id   AF-A0AAV5H8X4-F1
#
_cell.length_a   1.000
_cell.length_b   1.000
_cell.length_c   1.000
_cell.angle_alpha   90.00
_cell.angle_beta   90.00
_cell.angle_gamma   90.00
#
_symmetry.space_group_name_H-M   'P 1'
#
loop_
_entity.id
_entity.type
_entity.pdbx_description
1 polymer ?
#
loop_
_entity_poly.entity_id
_entity_poly.type
_entity_poly.pdbx_seq_one_letter_code
_entity_poly.pdbx_strand_id
1 'polypeptide(L)'
;MGNKILKKKNILLLLLVEILIILWAGSSWERNKLDVCYSGEDLVHEAGIYSLDLMGGGLYIDSTFGTAENFASTPGVDLARGTYQVVIEYEAEENGQTYSASSDNPGYWVVMGKKNVALDADRNIESFSIWMNRETNGYRIKINYNGSGYLLIKSIRIVQTNAYFGMHILFGLFALLLINVWYIANKKNFIKELSHKNKIVAASIFLCAFIASVPLLSCYLFSGHDLPFHLLRIEGIKDALRSGQFPVRIQPDWFQGYGYASSIFYGDIFLYIPAIIRLFGFPLQTVYKIYVVFINFATCTITYYCFKSMLRSEYAALIGSMLYVLSPYRLGNIYIRGAVGEYTAMAFFPLILAGLYLIMTDNEANREIRKGRLFLVFGFSGVLQSHIISCEMTGFFTLLVCILCIKRVFKRGRWKALVSGAAAVFVLNLLFLIPFISYTLQGNAAAVLRQKLKTFAPA
;
A
#
# COMPACT_ATOMS: atom_id res chain seq x y z
N MET A 1 -26.63 30.09 34.60
CA MET A 1 -26.24 28.71 35.02
C MET A 1 -26.52 27.62 33.98
N GLY A 2 -27.67 27.64 33.27
CA GLY A 2 -28.06 26.58 32.32
C GLY A 2 -27.07 26.28 31.18
N ASN A 3 -26.42 27.30 30.60
CA ASN A 3 -25.50 27.12 29.46
C ASN A 3 -24.17 26.39 29.81
N LYS A 4 -23.73 26.47 31.08
CA LYS A 4 -22.57 25.69 31.58
C LYS A 4 -22.95 24.23 31.85
N ILE A 5 -24.18 23.96 32.29
CA ILE A 5 -24.69 22.61 32.57
C ILE A 5 -24.92 21.84 31.26
N LEU A 6 -25.52 22.48 30.25
CA LEU A 6 -25.68 21.91 28.90
C LEU A 6 -24.33 21.57 28.23
N LYS A 7 -23.32 22.46 28.36
CA LYS A 7 -21.96 22.18 27.85
C LYS A 7 -21.30 21.00 28.56
N LYS A 8 -21.47 20.84 29.87
CA LYS A 8 -20.98 19.68 30.62
C LYS A 8 -21.67 18.37 30.19
N LYS A 9 -22.98 18.39 29.95
CA LYS A 9 -23.74 17.22 29.46
C LYS A 9 -23.27 16.75 28.07
N ASN A 10 -23.02 17.68 27.14
CA ASN A 10 -22.56 17.33 25.78
C ASN A 10 -21.15 16.73 25.76
N ILE A 11 -20.26 17.20 26.64
CA ILE A 11 -18.92 16.62 26.80
C ILE A 11 -19.01 15.23 27.42
N LEU A 12 -19.85 15.06 28.46
CA LEU A 12 -20.06 13.75 29.08
C LEU A 12 -20.62 12.73 28.09
N LEU A 13 -21.56 13.13 27.23
CA LEU A 13 -22.08 12.27 26.17
C LEU A 13 -21.01 11.89 25.14
N LEU A 14 -20.17 12.85 24.71
CA LEU A 14 -19.04 12.56 23.81
C LEU A 14 -18.12 11.50 24.42
N LEU A 15 -17.68 11.72 25.66
CA LEU A 15 -16.80 10.78 26.38
C LEU A 15 -17.44 9.39 26.53
N LEU A 16 -18.75 9.32 26.79
CA LEU A 16 -19.47 8.05 26.88
C LEU A 16 -19.45 7.31 25.53
N VAL A 17 -19.68 8.02 24.41
CA VAL A 17 -19.58 7.42 23.08
C VAL A 17 -18.15 6.98 22.77
N GLU A 18 -17.14 7.76 23.13
CA GLU A 18 -15.74 7.37 22.97
C GLU A 18 -15.39 6.11 23.75
N ILE A 19 -15.85 6.00 25.00
CA ILE A 19 -15.69 4.79 25.81
C ILE A 19 -16.38 3.59 25.16
N LEU A 20 -17.60 3.75 24.63
CA LEU A 20 -18.30 2.68 23.91
C LEU A 20 -17.54 2.22 22.67
N ILE A 21 -16.92 3.15 21.92
CA ILE A 21 -16.09 2.81 20.76
C ILE A 21 -14.85 2.01 21.18
N ILE A 22 -14.19 2.43 22.26
CA ILE A 22 -13.02 1.73 22.81
C ILE A 22 -13.41 0.33 23.29
N LEU A 23 -14.52 0.19 24.01
CA LEU A 23 -15.03 -1.10 24.48
C LEU A 23 -15.42 -2.01 23.31
N TRP A 24 -16.05 -1.48 22.27
CA TRP A 24 -16.37 -2.23 21.05
C TRP A 24 -15.10 -2.72 20.34
N ALA A 25 -14.11 -1.84 20.16
CA ALA A 25 -12.82 -2.23 19.57
C ALA A 25 -12.13 -3.32 20.42
N GLY A 26 -12.13 -3.15 21.75
CA GLY A 26 -11.61 -4.11 22.71
C GLY A 26 -12.32 -5.46 22.71
N SER A 27 -13.66 -5.47 22.55
CA SER A 27 -14.46 -6.71 22.57
C SER A 27 -14.17 -7.66 21.41
N SER A 28 -13.55 -7.16 20.34
CA SER A 28 -13.11 -8.00 19.22
C SER A 28 -11.84 -8.81 19.53
N TRP A 29 -11.24 -8.61 20.71
CA TRP A 29 -10.15 -9.45 21.21
C TRP A 29 -10.71 -10.80 21.63
N GLU A 30 -10.73 -11.74 20.70
CA GLU A 30 -10.99 -13.14 21.01
C GLU A 30 -9.72 -13.94 20.80
N ARG A 31 -9.33 -14.73 21.81
CA ARG A 31 -8.17 -15.62 21.72
C ARG A 31 -8.53 -16.77 20.76
N ASN A 32 -7.69 -16.98 19.73
CA ASN A 32 -7.79 -17.98 18.66
C ASN A 32 -8.78 -19.14 18.94
N LYS A 33 -9.99 -19.08 18.38
CA LYS A 33 -11.02 -20.14 18.58
C LYS A 33 -10.72 -21.40 17.76
N LEU A 34 -9.94 -21.28 16.69
CA LEU A 34 -9.60 -22.39 15.79
C LEU A 34 -8.09 -22.52 15.62
N ASP A 35 -7.57 -23.69 15.95
CA ASP A 35 -6.19 -24.10 15.76
C ASP A 35 -6.19 -25.60 15.47
N VAL A 36 -6.24 -25.95 14.19
CA VAL A 36 -6.31 -27.34 13.74
C VAL A 36 -5.01 -27.68 13.04
N CYS A 37 -4.36 -28.76 13.48
CA CYS A 37 -3.14 -29.27 12.89
C CYS A 37 -3.39 -30.69 12.40
N TYR A 38 -3.23 -30.89 11.09
CA TYR A 38 -3.29 -32.20 10.45
C TYR A 38 -1.87 -32.70 10.27
N SER A 39 -1.50 -33.74 10.99
CA SER A 39 -0.26 -34.47 10.73
C SER A 39 -0.37 -35.25 9.42
N GLY A 40 0.74 -35.79 8.91
CA GLY A 40 0.73 -36.66 7.73
C GLY A 40 -0.27 -37.83 7.83
N GLU A 41 -0.54 -38.33 9.04
CA GLU A 41 -1.51 -39.42 9.29
C GLU A 41 -2.97 -38.97 9.09
N ASP A 42 -3.27 -37.71 9.44
CA ASP A 42 -4.62 -37.17 9.37
C ASP A 42 -5.03 -36.77 7.94
N LEU A 43 -4.10 -36.80 6.99
CA LEU A 43 -4.34 -36.43 5.60
C LEU A 43 -5.11 -37.55 4.87
N VAL A 44 -6.16 -37.15 4.17
CA VAL A 44 -6.89 -38.04 3.26
C VAL A 44 -6.06 -38.17 1.99
N HIS A 45 -5.58 -39.38 1.69
CA HIS A 45 -4.65 -39.63 0.58
C HIS A 45 -5.05 -40.86 -0.26
N GLU A 46 -4.81 -40.77 -1.57
CA GLU A 46 -5.03 -41.83 -2.56
C GLU A 46 -3.72 -42.52 -2.99
N ALA A 47 -2.58 -41.88 -2.73
CA ALA A 47 -1.24 -42.36 -3.01
C ALA A 47 -0.25 -41.88 -1.94
N GLY A 48 0.93 -42.51 -1.89
CA GLY A 48 1.93 -42.29 -0.85
C GLY A 48 1.76 -43.21 0.36
N ILE A 49 2.74 -43.15 1.26
CA ILE A 49 2.82 -44.00 2.45
C ILE A 49 3.10 -43.10 3.65
N TYR A 50 2.28 -43.21 4.68
CA TYR A 50 2.60 -42.60 5.97
C TYR A 50 3.70 -43.43 6.66
N SER A 51 4.78 -42.77 7.08
CA SER A 51 5.87 -43.41 7.81
C SER A 51 6.31 -42.52 8.97
N LEU A 52 6.34 -43.09 10.19
CA LEU A 52 6.92 -42.43 11.37
C LEU A 52 8.46 -42.41 11.33
N ASP A 53 9.08 -43.38 10.66
CA ASP A 53 10.52 -43.61 10.72
C ASP A 53 11.30 -42.76 9.69
N LEU A 54 10.62 -42.22 8.67
CA LEU A 54 11.20 -41.37 7.65
C LEU A 54 11.21 -39.90 8.08
N MET A 55 12.41 -39.32 8.22
CA MET A 55 12.68 -37.87 8.31
C MET A 55 11.79 -37.07 9.30
N GLY A 56 11.40 -37.69 10.42
CA GLY A 56 10.61 -37.05 11.48
C GLY A 56 9.10 -37.26 11.40
N GLY A 57 8.62 -38.11 10.50
CA GLY A 57 7.21 -38.53 10.42
C GLY A 57 6.39 -37.66 9.46
N GLY A 58 5.69 -38.30 8.52
CA GLY A 58 4.81 -37.60 7.58
C GLY A 58 4.28 -38.49 6.46
N LEU A 59 3.47 -37.89 5.59
CA LEU A 59 2.97 -38.53 4.38
C LEU A 59 4.02 -38.41 3.27
N TYR A 60 4.61 -39.54 2.87
CA TYR A 60 5.69 -39.61 1.90
C TYR A 60 5.17 -40.09 0.53
N ILE A 61 5.65 -39.46 -0.55
CA ILE A 61 5.46 -39.91 -1.93
C ILE A 61 6.76 -39.68 -2.72
N ASP A 62 7.06 -40.54 -3.69
CA ASP A 62 8.24 -40.41 -4.56
C ASP A 62 7.95 -40.81 -6.00
N SER A 63 8.99 -40.74 -6.83
CA SER A 63 8.93 -41.03 -8.27
C SER A 63 8.37 -42.42 -8.63
N THR A 64 8.32 -43.38 -7.69
CA THR A 64 7.73 -44.70 -7.96
C THR A 64 6.22 -44.64 -8.18
N PHE A 65 5.54 -43.61 -7.66
CA PHE A 65 4.10 -43.41 -7.84
C PHE A 65 3.75 -42.66 -9.14
N GLY A 66 4.75 -42.12 -9.85
CA GLY A 66 4.54 -41.26 -11.01
C GLY A 66 3.86 -39.93 -10.62
N THR A 67 3.24 -39.26 -11.59
CA THR A 67 2.53 -38.00 -11.36
C THR A 67 1.22 -38.24 -10.62
N ALA A 68 0.94 -37.49 -9.54
CA ALA A 68 -0.28 -37.67 -8.76
C ALA A 68 -0.92 -36.32 -8.40
N GLU A 69 -2.01 -35.96 -9.08
CA GLU A 69 -2.78 -34.76 -8.77
C GLU A 69 -3.74 -34.99 -7.60
N ASN A 70 -3.84 -34.02 -6.69
CA ASN A 70 -4.68 -34.07 -5.48
C ASN A 70 -4.49 -35.36 -4.66
N PHE A 71 -3.28 -35.95 -4.69
CA PHE A 71 -2.99 -37.24 -4.07
C PHE A 71 -3.21 -37.23 -2.55
N ALA A 72 -3.09 -36.05 -1.92
CA ALA A 72 -3.34 -35.84 -0.52
C ALA A 72 -4.16 -34.57 -0.29
N SER A 73 -5.02 -34.60 0.73
CA SER A 73 -5.76 -33.42 1.16
C SER A 73 -6.04 -33.42 2.65
N THR A 74 -6.14 -32.24 3.25
CA THR A 74 -6.66 -32.13 4.61
C THR A 74 -8.14 -32.53 4.65
N PRO A 75 -8.63 -33.08 5.77
CA PRO A 75 -10.06 -33.14 6.04
C PRO A 75 -10.73 -31.77 5.83
N GLY A 76 -12.00 -31.77 5.46
CA GLY A 76 -12.77 -30.54 5.29
C GLY A 76 -13.00 -29.86 6.64
N VAL A 77 -12.64 -28.57 6.73
CA VAL A 77 -12.85 -27.74 7.93
C VAL A 77 -13.83 -26.62 7.62
N ASP A 78 -14.81 -26.45 8.51
CA ASP A 78 -15.72 -25.32 8.43
C ASP A 78 -15.07 -24.09 9.06
N LEU A 79 -14.87 -23.07 8.23
CA LEU A 79 -14.25 -21.82 8.63
C LEU A 79 -15.32 -20.74 8.79
N ALA A 80 -15.46 -20.24 10.01
CA ALA A 80 -16.28 -19.06 10.30
C ALA A 80 -15.68 -17.80 9.67
N ARG A 81 -16.42 -16.69 9.69
CA ARG A 81 -15.89 -15.38 9.27
C ARG A 81 -14.67 -15.03 10.11
N GLY A 82 -13.55 -14.74 9.46
CA GLY A 82 -12.27 -14.72 10.16
C GLY A 82 -11.09 -14.56 9.24
N THR A 83 -9.94 -14.27 9.84
CA THR A 83 -8.64 -14.27 9.17
C THR A 83 -7.88 -15.48 9.65
N TYR A 84 -7.35 -16.28 8.74
CA TYR A 84 -6.67 -17.53 9.06
C TYR A 84 -5.26 -17.52 8.48
N GLN A 85 -4.35 -18.25 9.11
CA GLN A 85 -3.03 -18.54 8.61
C GLN A 85 -2.96 -20.04 8.36
N VAL A 86 -2.57 -20.40 7.15
CA VAL A 86 -2.26 -21.79 6.79
C VAL A 86 -0.75 -21.92 6.77
N VAL A 87 -0.25 -22.96 7.42
CA VAL A 87 1.16 -23.33 7.47
C VAL A 87 1.26 -24.77 6.97
N ILE A 88 2.03 -24.98 5.91
CA ILE A 88 2.33 -26.29 5.33
C ILE A 88 3.79 -26.57 5.66
N GLU A 89 4.04 -27.59 6.46
CA GLU A 89 5.38 -28.08 6.75
C GLU A 89 5.65 -29.30 5.88
N TYR A 90 6.70 -29.22 5.08
CA TYR A 90 7.02 -30.22 4.06
C TYR A 90 8.53 -30.33 3.86
N GLU A 91 8.92 -31.31 3.06
CA GLU A 91 10.28 -31.51 2.58
C GLU A 91 10.16 -32.02 1.14
N ALA A 92 10.81 -31.35 0.20
CA ALA A 92 10.76 -31.70 -1.21
C ALA A 92 12.19 -31.75 -1.75
N GLU A 93 12.52 -32.80 -2.50
CA GLU A 93 13.84 -32.92 -3.14
C GLU A 93 13.96 -32.00 -4.35
N GLU A 94 12.89 -31.89 -5.12
CA GLU A 94 12.84 -31.13 -6.36
C GLU A 94 11.67 -30.13 -6.40
N ASN A 95 11.89 -29.04 -7.13
CA ASN A 95 10.87 -28.04 -7.39
C ASN A 95 9.77 -28.59 -8.33
N GLY A 96 8.59 -27.98 -8.25
CA GLY A 96 7.46 -28.30 -9.14
C GLY A 96 6.31 -29.02 -8.46
N GLN A 97 6.48 -29.45 -7.20
CA GLN A 97 5.37 -29.85 -6.34
C GLN A 97 4.46 -28.65 -6.09
N THR A 98 3.15 -28.88 -5.99
CA THR A 98 2.21 -27.76 -5.81
C THR A 98 1.13 -28.06 -4.79
N TYR A 99 0.54 -27.01 -4.24
CA TYR A 99 -0.67 -27.11 -3.42
C TYR A 99 -1.79 -26.22 -3.98
N SER A 100 -3.03 -26.59 -3.65
CA SER A 100 -4.23 -25.85 -4.00
C SER A 100 -5.19 -25.75 -2.81
N ALA A 101 -5.72 -24.55 -2.57
CA ALA A 101 -6.81 -24.35 -1.62
C ALA A 101 -8.16 -24.64 -2.29
N SER A 102 -9.07 -25.31 -1.58
CA SER A 102 -10.40 -25.69 -2.05
C SER A 102 -11.43 -25.63 -0.92
N SER A 103 -12.72 -25.54 -1.27
CA SER A 103 -13.84 -25.70 -0.33
C SER A 103 -15.06 -26.25 -1.07
N ASP A 104 -16.12 -26.62 -0.35
CA ASP A 104 -17.33 -27.19 -0.96
C ASP A 104 -18.11 -26.16 -1.78
N ASN A 105 -18.19 -24.93 -1.28
CA ASN A 105 -18.80 -23.78 -1.98
C ASN A 105 -17.77 -22.67 -2.18
N PRO A 106 -16.83 -22.84 -3.14
CA PRO A 106 -15.69 -21.94 -3.30
C PRO A 106 -16.17 -20.52 -3.52
N GLY A 107 -15.88 -19.65 -2.56
CA GLY A 107 -15.97 -18.21 -2.76
C GLY A 107 -14.75 -17.70 -3.51
N TYR A 108 -14.85 -16.47 -4.04
CA TYR A 108 -13.71 -15.76 -4.61
C TYR A 108 -12.47 -15.82 -3.70
N TRP A 109 -12.68 -15.65 -2.38
CA TRP A 109 -11.62 -15.61 -1.36
C TRP A 109 -11.03 -16.98 -0.95
N VAL A 110 -11.59 -18.10 -1.43
CA VAL A 110 -11.04 -19.45 -1.21
C VAL A 110 -9.98 -19.79 -2.27
N VAL A 111 -10.12 -19.24 -3.49
CA VAL A 111 -9.39 -19.68 -4.69
C VAL A 111 -8.40 -18.65 -5.25
N MET A 112 -8.52 -17.37 -4.89
CA MET A 112 -7.69 -16.33 -5.53
C MET A 112 -6.19 -16.51 -5.29
N GLY A 113 -5.49 -16.94 -6.35
CA GLY A 113 -4.04 -17.08 -6.39
C GLY A 113 -3.48 -18.29 -5.62
N LYS A 114 -4.34 -19.21 -5.17
CA LYS A 114 -3.94 -20.41 -4.41
C LYS A 114 -4.35 -21.71 -5.12
N LYS A 115 -4.23 -21.72 -6.44
CA LYS A 115 -4.39 -22.91 -7.28
C LYS A 115 -3.02 -23.23 -7.90
N ASN A 116 -2.54 -24.45 -7.70
CA ASN A 116 -1.26 -24.95 -8.19
C ASN A 116 -0.08 -24.03 -7.81
N VAL A 117 -0.02 -23.62 -6.55
CA VAL A 117 1.10 -22.82 -6.04
C VAL A 117 2.28 -23.75 -5.78
N ALA A 118 3.43 -23.41 -6.34
CA ALA A 118 4.65 -24.19 -6.17
C ALA A 118 5.12 -24.21 -4.71
N LEU A 119 5.52 -25.39 -4.26
CA LEU A 119 6.34 -25.63 -3.08
C LEU A 119 7.81 -25.58 -3.51
N ASP A 120 8.62 -24.90 -2.73
CA ASP A 120 10.03 -24.61 -3.00
C ASP A 120 10.88 -25.67 -2.31
N ALA A 121 11.72 -26.38 -3.06
CA ALA A 121 12.55 -27.46 -2.53
C ALA A 121 13.59 -26.96 -1.51
N ASP A 122 13.99 -25.68 -1.58
CA ASP A 122 14.94 -25.09 -0.64
C ASP A 122 14.28 -24.65 0.68
N ARG A 123 12.97 -24.91 0.85
CA ARG A 123 12.18 -24.52 2.03
C ARG A 123 11.47 -25.72 2.63
N ASN A 124 11.23 -25.62 3.94
CA ASN A 124 10.52 -26.66 4.69
C ASN A 124 9.16 -26.18 5.19
N ILE A 125 8.86 -24.88 5.02
CA ILE A 125 7.63 -24.25 5.49
C ILE A 125 7.13 -23.31 4.41
N GLU A 126 5.87 -23.49 4.02
CA GLU A 126 5.12 -22.53 3.22
C GLU A 126 3.96 -22.01 4.07
N SER A 127 3.75 -20.69 4.07
CA SER A 127 2.66 -20.11 4.85
C SER A 127 1.98 -18.95 4.14
N PHE A 128 0.67 -18.85 4.30
CA PHE A 128 -0.12 -17.78 3.72
C PHE A 128 -1.34 -17.45 4.57
N SER A 129 -1.81 -16.20 4.44
CA SER A 129 -3.01 -15.73 5.11
C SER A 129 -4.22 -15.82 4.20
N ILE A 130 -5.37 -16.12 4.81
CA ILE A 130 -6.66 -16.26 4.15
C ILE A 130 -7.65 -15.34 4.86
N TRP A 131 -8.50 -14.67 4.08
CA TRP A 131 -9.59 -13.87 4.63
C TRP A 131 -10.96 -14.44 4.25
N MET A 132 -11.71 -14.89 5.25
CA MET A 132 -13.05 -15.43 5.10
C MET A 132 -14.09 -14.34 5.41
N ASN A 133 -14.67 -13.75 4.36
CA ASN A 133 -15.75 -12.76 4.46
C ASN A 133 -17.13 -13.38 4.74
N ARG A 134 -17.27 -14.68 4.51
CA ARG A 134 -18.45 -15.49 4.78
C ARG A 134 -18.01 -16.83 5.37
N GLU A 135 -18.93 -17.48 6.06
CA GLU A 135 -18.72 -18.85 6.51
C GLU A 135 -18.50 -19.75 5.28
N THR A 136 -17.52 -20.62 5.37
CA THR A 136 -17.09 -21.49 4.27
C THR A 136 -16.95 -22.90 4.79
N ASN A 137 -17.69 -23.83 4.16
CA ASN A 137 -17.73 -25.22 4.60
C ASN A 137 -16.73 -26.07 3.83
N GLY A 138 -16.16 -27.07 4.51
CA GLY A 138 -15.27 -28.06 3.91
C GLY A 138 -13.99 -27.48 3.31
N TYR A 139 -13.45 -26.41 3.89
CA TYR A 139 -12.16 -25.84 3.48
C TYR A 139 -11.04 -26.88 3.61
N ARG A 140 -10.24 -27.04 2.57
CA ARG A 140 -9.18 -28.04 2.51
C ARG A 140 -8.00 -27.58 1.67
N ILE A 141 -6.81 -28.05 2.04
CA ILE A 141 -5.60 -27.93 1.23
C ILE A 141 -5.40 -29.25 0.51
N LYS A 142 -5.25 -29.18 -0.81
CA LYS A 142 -4.94 -30.31 -1.69
C LYS A 142 -3.50 -30.20 -2.16
N ILE A 143 -2.82 -31.33 -2.28
CA ILE A 143 -1.41 -31.39 -2.65
C ILE A 143 -1.29 -32.19 -3.95
N ASN A 144 -0.47 -31.69 -4.86
CA ASN A 144 -0.16 -32.33 -6.12
C ASN A 144 1.32 -32.69 -6.13
N TYR A 145 1.60 -33.89 -6.62
CA TYR A 145 2.93 -34.40 -6.85
C TYR A 145 3.22 -34.49 -8.36
N ASN A 146 4.33 -33.90 -8.80
CA ASN A 146 4.67 -33.78 -10.21
C ASN A 146 5.34 -35.04 -10.80
N GLY A 147 5.64 -36.05 -9.98
CA GLY A 147 6.31 -37.29 -10.39
C GLY A 147 7.83 -37.32 -10.25
N SER A 148 8.48 -36.25 -9.78
CA SER A 148 9.94 -36.15 -9.66
C SER A 148 10.42 -35.93 -8.21
N GLY A 149 11.57 -36.54 -7.88
CA GLY A 149 12.14 -36.52 -6.53
C GLY A 149 11.30 -37.28 -5.49
N TYR A 150 11.36 -36.82 -4.24
CA TYR A 150 10.38 -37.15 -3.21
C TYR A 150 9.68 -35.89 -2.67
N LEU A 151 8.50 -36.09 -2.10
CA LEU A 151 7.75 -35.10 -1.34
C LEU A 151 7.25 -35.72 -0.03
N LEU A 152 7.60 -35.09 1.08
CA LEU A 152 7.16 -35.46 2.42
C LEU A 152 6.34 -34.32 3.00
N ILE A 153 5.10 -34.59 3.39
CA ILE A 153 4.24 -33.62 4.07
C ILE A 153 4.17 -33.97 5.54
N LYS A 154 4.76 -33.12 6.39
CA LYS A 154 4.85 -33.35 7.84
C LYS A 154 3.56 -32.92 8.52
N SER A 155 3.14 -31.68 8.26
CA SER A 155 1.91 -31.14 8.85
C SER A 155 1.28 -30.04 8.01
N ILE A 156 -0.05 -29.92 8.09
CA ILE A 156 -0.80 -28.77 7.61
C ILE A 156 -1.61 -28.20 8.76
N ARG A 157 -1.29 -26.98 9.16
CA ARG A 157 -1.93 -26.28 10.27
C ARG A 157 -2.75 -25.11 9.77
N ILE A 158 -3.99 -25.00 10.24
CA ILE A 158 -4.92 -23.90 9.95
C ILE A 158 -5.25 -23.22 11.28
N VAL A 159 -4.78 -21.97 11.43
CA VAL A 159 -4.90 -21.22 12.68
C VAL A 159 -5.66 -19.92 12.44
N GLN A 160 -6.66 -19.63 13.26
CA GLN A 160 -7.30 -18.33 13.26
C GLN A 160 -6.36 -17.27 13.82
N THR A 161 -6.28 -16.13 13.15
CA THR A 161 -5.42 -15.00 13.51
C THR A 161 -6.22 -13.85 14.10
N ASN A 162 -5.56 -13.01 14.90
CA ASN A 162 -6.15 -11.81 15.51
C ASN A 162 -6.15 -10.58 14.60
N ALA A 163 -6.00 -10.74 13.28
CA ALA A 163 -5.98 -9.60 12.36
C ALA A 163 -7.30 -8.80 12.41
N TYR A 164 -8.44 -9.45 12.64
CA TYR A 164 -9.71 -8.75 12.87
C TYR A 164 -9.67 -7.76 14.04
N PHE A 165 -9.01 -8.11 15.14
CA PHE A 165 -8.86 -7.20 16.28
C PHE A 165 -8.08 -5.94 15.88
N GLY A 166 -6.99 -6.09 15.13
CA GLY A 166 -6.24 -4.97 14.57
C GLY A 166 -7.13 -4.07 13.69
N MET A 167 -7.99 -4.66 12.85
CA MET A 167 -8.92 -3.89 12.02
C MET A 167 -9.91 -3.08 12.87
N HIS A 168 -10.46 -3.68 13.94
CA HIS A 168 -11.39 -3.01 14.86
C HIS A 168 -10.72 -1.88 15.63
N ILE A 169 -9.45 -2.03 16.04
CA ILE A 169 -8.67 -0.92 16.61
C ILE A 169 -8.62 0.23 15.61
N LEU A 170 -8.26 -0.03 14.35
CA LEU A 170 -8.13 1.03 13.36
C LEU A 170 -9.49 1.70 13.05
N PHE A 171 -10.57 0.92 12.94
CA PHE A 171 -11.92 1.46 12.80
C PHE A 171 -12.35 2.27 14.02
N GLY A 172 -12.02 1.82 15.23
CA GLY A 172 -12.27 2.54 16.48
C GLY A 172 -11.53 3.87 16.52
N LEU A 173 -10.23 3.88 16.23
CA LEU A 173 -9.41 5.10 16.14
C LEU A 173 -9.97 6.07 15.09
N PHE A 174 -10.40 5.57 13.94
CA PHE A 174 -11.00 6.39 12.90
C PHE A 174 -12.36 6.97 13.33
N ALA A 175 -13.21 6.18 13.99
CA ALA A 175 -14.48 6.63 14.55
C ALA A 175 -14.28 7.70 15.63
N LEU A 176 -13.29 7.51 16.52
CA LEU A 176 -12.88 8.50 17.52
C LEU A 176 -12.39 9.80 16.87
N LEU A 177 -11.62 9.72 15.78
CA LEU A 177 -11.20 10.90 15.03
C LEU A 177 -12.42 11.63 14.43
N LEU A 178 -13.33 10.90 13.77
CA LEU A 178 -14.51 11.48 13.15
C LEU A 178 -15.45 12.15 14.16
N ILE A 179 -15.71 11.51 15.30
CA ILE A 179 -16.61 12.07 16.32
C ILE A 179 -16.00 13.32 16.97
N ASN A 180 -14.68 13.36 17.17
CA ASN A 180 -13.98 14.53 17.67
C ASN A 180 -13.98 15.68 16.66
N VAL A 181 -13.68 15.40 15.39
CA VAL A 181 -13.75 16.39 14.30
C VAL A 181 -15.17 16.94 14.18
N TRP A 182 -16.18 16.08 14.20
CA TRP A 182 -17.59 16.47 14.17
C TRP A 182 -17.98 17.34 15.37
N TYR A 183 -17.56 16.95 16.58
CA TYR A 183 -17.82 17.72 17.80
C TYR A 183 -17.18 19.11 17.75
N ILE A 184 -15.91 19.21 17.33
CA ILE A 184 -15.21 20.49 17.16
C ILE A 184 -15.89 21.35 16.09
N ALA A 185 -16.24 20.76 14.95
CA ALA A 185 -16.89 21.45 13.85
C ALA A 185 -18.26 22.02 14.27
N ASN A 186 -19.05 21.27 15.04
CA ASN A 186 -20.33 21.74 15.56
C ASN A 186 -20.16 22.78 16.67
N LYS A 187 -19.20 22.60 17.59
CA LYS A 187 -18.94 23.56 18.68
C LYS A 187 -18.52 24.93 18.14
N LYS A 188 -17.74 24.95 17.05
CA LYS A 188 -17.33 26.17 16.36
C LYS A 188 -18.36 26.67 15.34
N ASN A 189 -19.56 26.05 15.25
CA ASN A 189 -20.54 26.29 14.19
C ASN A 189 -19.95 26.25 12.76
N PHE A 190 -18.80 25.61 12.57
CA PHE A 190 -18.00 25.69 11.35
C PHE A 190 -18.79 25.24 10.11
N ILE A 191 -19.59 24.18 10.23
CA ILE A 191 -20.45 23.66 9.14
C ILE A 191 -21.61 24.61 8.83
N LYS A 192 -22.13 25.32 9.84
CA LYS A 192 -23.21 26.31 9.66
C LYS A 192 -22.67 27.62 9.07
N GLU A 193 -21.46 28.02 9.46
CA GLU A 193 -20.74 29.20 8.98
C GLU A 193 -20.08 28.99 7.60
N LEU A 194 -19.91 27.74 7.18
CA LEU A 194 -19.47 27.40 5.83
C LEU A 194 -20.47 27.93 4.80
N SER A 195 -20.02 28.89 3.98
CA SER A 195 -20.77 29.41 2.84
C SER A 195 -21.33 28.28 1.98
N HIS A 196 -22.54 28.46 1.44
CA HIS A 196 -23.16 27.52 0.50
C HIS A 196 -22.21 27.12 -0.64
N LYS A 197 -21.37 28.06 -1.10
CA LYS A 197 -20.35 27.83 -2.13
C LYS A 197 -19.30 26.81 -1.70
N ASN A 198 -18.78 26.90 -0.48
CA ASN A 198 -17.78 25.96 0.02
C ASN A 198 -18.36 24.56 0.24
N LYS A 199 -19.65 24.45 0.59
CA LYS A 199 -20.36 23.17 0.67
C LYS A 199 -20.46 22.50 -0.70
N ILE A 200 -20.83 23.25 -1.74
CA ILE A 200 -20.84 22.76 -3.12
C ILE A 200 -19.45 22.29 -3.54
N VAL A 201 -18.40 23.07 -3.23
CA VAL A 201 -17.01 22.70 -3.55
C VAL A 201 -16.62 21.39 -2.88
N ALA A 202 -16.88 21.25 -1.58
CA ALA A 202 -16.55 20.02 -0.84
C ALA A 202 -17.32 18.80 -1.39
N ALA A 203 -18.62 18.96 -1.67
CA ALA A 203 -19.44 17.92 -2.28
C ALA A 203 -18.95 17.55 -3.69
N SER A 204 -18.52 18.53 -4.48
CA SER A 204 -17.99 18.32 -5.83
C SER A 204 -16.65 17.58 -5.81
N ILE A 205 -15.76 17.93 -4.87
CA ILE A 205 -14.49 17.21 -4.65
C ILE A 205 -14.77 15.77 -4.26
N PHE A 206 -15.69 15.55 -3.31
CA PHE A 206 -16.08 14.20 -2.89
C PHE A 206 -16.65 13.39 -4.04
N LEU A 207 -17.60 13.95 -4.80
CA LEU A 207 -18.23 13.28 -5.93
C LEU A 207 -17.21 12.96 -7.03
N CYS A 208 -16.30 13.89 -7.37
CA CYS A 208 -15.27 13.65 -8.38
C CYS A 208 -14.30 12.55 -7.95
N ALA A 209 -13.79 12.59 -6.71
CA ALA A 209 -12.91 11.56 -6.18
C ALA A 209 -13.62 10.20 -6.06
N PHE A 210 -14.91 10.20 -5.71
CA PHE A 210 -15.75 8.99 -5.68
C PHE A 210 -15.90 8.39 -7.08
N ILE A 211 -16.30 9.19 -8.08
CA ILE A 211 -16.40 8.76 -9.48
C ILE A 211 -15.07 8.16 -9.96
N ALA A 212 -13.95 8.85 -9.69
CA ALA A 212 -12.62 8.36 -10.03
C ALA A 212 -12.24 7.06 -9.31
N SER A 213 -12.95 6.69 -8.24
CA SER A 213 -12.71 5.50 -7.40
C SER A 213 -13.74 4.38 -7.60
N VAL A 214 -14.79 4.58 -8.42
CA VAL A 214 -15.84 3.58 -8.68
C VAL A 214 -15.29 2.21 -9.08
N PRO A 215 -14.26 2.08 -9.95
CA PRO A 215 -13.73 0.77 -10.31
C PRO A 215 -13.17 -0.04 -9.12
N LEU A 216 -12.80 0.62 -8.02
CA LEU A 216 -12.29 -0.04 -6.81
C LEU A 216 -13.38 -0.80 -6.05
N LEU A 217 -14.66 -0.52 -6.30
CA LEU A 217 -15.80 -1.23 -5.69
C LEU A 217 -15.94 -2.68 -6.17
N SER A 218 -15.19 -3.08 -7.19
CA SER A 218 -15.05 -4.48 -7.59
C SER A 218 -14.58 -5.38 -6.44
N CYS A 219 -14.84 -6.69 -6.50
CA CYS A 219 -14.33 -7.63 -5.50
C CYS A 219 -12.83 -7.98 -5.69
N TYR A 220 -12.20 -7.48 -6.75
CA TYR A 220 -10.84 -7.83 -7.16
C TYR A 220 -9.95 -6.62 -7.49
N LEU A 221 -8.68 -6.85 -7.79
CA LEU A 221 -7.79 -5.85 -8.41
C LEU A 221 -7.63 -6.16 -9.90
N PHE A 222 -7.73 -5.13 -10.74
CA PHE A 222 -7.40 -5.25 -12.15
C PHE A 222 -5.92 -5.62 -12.30
N SER A 223 -5.62 -6.52 -13.23
CA SER A 223 -4.23 -6.86 -13.55
C SER A 223 -3.57 -5.63 -14.15
N GLY A 224 -2.58 -5.09 -13.45
CA GLY A 224 -1.78 -3.96 -13.91
C GLY A 224 -0.32 -4.37 -14.10
N HIS A 225 0.32 -3.82 -15.12
CA HIS A 225 1.71 -4.15 -15.47
C HIS A 225 2.67 -3.98 -14.28
N ASP A 226 2.55 -2.87 -13.54
CA ASP A 226 3.45 -2.53 -12.42
C ASP A 226 2.85 -2.91 -11.05
N LEU A 227 1.59 -3.36 -11.03
CA LEU A 227 0.85 -3.59 -9.80
C LEU A 227 1.50 -4.64 -8.88
N PRO A 228 1.93 -5.83 -9.37
CA PRO A 228 2.58 -6.82 -8.51
C PRO A 228 3.80 -6.27 -7.77
N PHE A 229 4.65 -5.49 -8.46
CA PHE A 229 5.82 -4.86 -7.86
C PHE A 229 5.43 -3.92 -6.72
N HIS A 230 4.39 -3.10 -6.90
CA HIS A 230 3.94 -2.18 -5.86
C HIS A 230 3.24 -2.87 -4.70
N LEU A 231 2.50 -3.95 -4.94
CA LEU A 231 1.92 -4.78 -3.88
C LEU A 231 3.02 -5.42 -3.02
N LEU A 232 4.07 -5.97 -3.66
CA LEU A 232 5.24 -6.49 -2.95
C LEU A 232 5.95 -5.42 -2.13
N ARG A 233 5.97 -4.15 -2.59
CA ARG A 233 6.58 -3.06 -1.83
C ARG A 233 5.78 -2.73 -0.57
N ILE A 234 4.45 -2.68 -0.66
CA ILE A 234 3.59 -2.47 0.51
C ILE A 234 3.80 -3.59 1.53
N GLU A 235 3.83 -4.85 1.06
CA GLU A 235 4.05 -6.02 1.92
C GLU A 235 5.45 -5.97 2.54
N GLY A 236 6.49 -5.72 1.75
CA GLY A 236 7.86 -5.67 2.22
C GLY A 236 8.14 -4.51 3.18
N ILE A 237 7.48 -3.34 3.04
CA ILE A 237 7.54 -2.27 4.05
C ILE A 237 6.88 -2.73 5.35
N LYS A 238 5.74 -3.42 5.28
CA LYS A 238 5.06 -3.99 6.45
C LYS A 238 5.97 -5.00 7.16
N ASP A 239 6.63 -5.92 6.45
CA ASP A 239 7.54 -6.90 7.06
C ASP A 239 8.79 -6.25 7.65
N ALA A 240 9.40 -5.29 6.95
CA ALA A 240 10.51 -4.52 7.48
C ALA A 240 10.14 -3.78 8.78
N LEU A 241 8.97 -3.12 8.82
CA LEU A 241 8.48 -2.47 10.04
C LEU A 241 8.27 -3.47 11.19
N ARG A 242 7.75 -4.68 10.91
CA ARG A 242 7.62 -5.76 11.91
C ARG A 242 8.96 -6.23 12.44
N SER A 243 9.99 -6.24 11.60
CA SER A 243 11.37 -6.56 12.00
C SER A 243 12.09 -5.43 12.76
N GLY A 244 11.40 -4.31 13.04
CA GLY A 244 11.95 -3.17 13.76
C GLY A 244 12.75 -2.18 12.88
N GLN A 245 12.69 -2.32 11.56
CA GLN A 245 13.41 -1.45 10.64
C GLN A 245 12.65 -0.14 10.39
N PHE A 246 13.19 0.98 10.87
CA PHE A 246 12.71 2.31 10.54
C PHE A 246 13.87 3.33 10.44
N PRO A 247 13.99 4.08 9.33
CA PRO A 247 13.25 3.94 8.09
C PRO A 247 13.59 2.63 7.35
N VAL A 248 12.61 2.05 6.68
CA VAL A 248 12.77 0.86 5.83
C VAL A 248 13.76 1.14 4.70
N ARG A 249 14.71 0.22 4.50
CA ARG A 249 15.72 0.24 3.43
C ARG A 249 15.74 -1.03 2.62
N ILE A 250 15.45 -2.16 3.26
CA ILE A 250 15.52 -3.49 2.67
C ILE A 250 14.18 -4.16 2.93
N GLN A 251 13.59 -4.75 1.89
CA GLN A 251 12.43 -5.63 2.01
C GLN A 251 12.97 -7.01 2.38
N PRO A 252 12.76 -7.53 3.61
CA PRO A 252 13.43 -8.74 4.08
C PRO A 252 13.02 -9.99 3.31
N ASP A 253 11.73 -10.16 3.03
CA ASP A 253 11.18 -11.40 2.46
C ASP A 253 11.24 -11.47 0.93
N TRP A 254 11.81 -10.45 0.27
CA TRP A 254 12.00 -10.47 -1.17
C TRP A 254 13.11 -11.44 -1.56
N PHE A 255 13.02 -12.03 -2.76
CA PHE A 255 13.95 -13.04 -3.25
C PHE A 255 14.19 -14.13 -2.20
N GLN A 256 13.14 -14.85 -1.83
CA GLN A 256 13.20 -15.96 -0.87
C GLN A 256 13.80 -15.62 0.52
N GLY A 257 13.91 -14.36 0.91
CA GLY A 257 14.51 -13.95 2.19
C GLY A 257 15.94 -13.38 2.08
N TYR A 258 16.54 -13.37 0.89
CA TYR A 258 17.81 -12.66 0.64
C TYR A 258 17.66 -11.14 0.77
N GLY A 259 16.45 -10.65 0.60
CA GLY A 259 16.07 -9.26 0.71
C GLY A 259 16.36 -8.43 -0.54
N TYR A 260 15.71 -7.26 -0.62
CA TYR A 260 15.91 -6.34 -1.75
C TYR A 260 15.86 -4.88 -1.31
N ALA A 261 16.70 -4.03 -1.91
CA ALA A 261 16.86 -2.63 -1.50
C ALA A 261 15.96 -1.65 -2.27
N SER A 262 14.67 -1.98 -2.49
CA SER A 262 13.75 -1.12 -3.26
C SER A 262 13.58 0.25 -2.62
N SER A 263 13.48 0.29 -1.28
CA SER A 263 13.29 1.52 -0.49
C SER A 263 14.45 2.51 -0.52
N ILE A 264 15.61 2.10 -1.04
CA ILE A 264 16.74 3.00 -1.25
C ILE A 264 16.57 3.76 -2.56
N PHE A 265 16.08 3.08 -3.60
CA PHE A 265 15.98 3.62 -4.95
C PHE A 265 14.62 4.22 -5.28
N TYR A 266 13.58 3.90 -4.51
CA TYR A 266 12.23 4.42 -4.68
C TYR A 266 11.74 5.09 -3.39
N GLY A 267 11.09 6.24 -3.54
CA GLY A 267 10.43 6.92 -2.43
C GLY A 267 9.27 6.09 -1.89
N ASP A 268 9.20 5.96 -0.56
CA ASP A 268 8.23 5.12 0.14
C ASP A 268 7.26 5.90 1.02
N ILE A 269 7.45 7.21 1.23
CA ILE A 269 6.75 7.95 2.30
C ILE A 269 5.22 7.77 2.23
N PHE A 270 4.66 7.70 1.02
CA PHE A 270 3.24 7.48 0.80
C PHE A 270 2.83 6.00 0.95
N LEU A 271 3.72 5.05 0.63
CA LEU A 271 3.50 3.62 0.81
C LEU A 271 3.52 3.18 2.29
N TYR A 272 4.09 3.98 3.19
CA TYR A 272 3.89 3.77 4.63
C TYR A 272 2.43 3.80 5.03
N ILE A 273 1.57 4.58 4.34
CA ILE A 273 0.13 4.65 4.65
C ILE A 273 -0.53 3.25 4.51
N PRO A 274 -0.52 2.61 3.33
CA PRO A 274 -1.09 1.27 3.20
C PRO A 274 -0.31 0.21 3.99
N ALA A 275 1.01 0.35 4.15
CA ALA A 275 1.79 -0.61 4.94
C ALA A 275 1.44 -0.58 6.45
N ILE A 276 1.19 0.60 7.02
CA ILE A 276 0.73 0.70 8.41
C ILE A 276 -0.68 0.12 8.55
N ILE A 277 -1.60 0.41 7.63
CA ILE A 277 -2.94 -0.21 7.63
C ILE A 277 -2.82 -1.74 7.50
N ARG A 278 -1.87 -2.23 6.70
CA ARG A 278 -1.56 -3.65 6.55
C ARG A 278 -1.08 -4.28 7.85
N LEU A 279 -0.34 -3.56 8.70
CA LEU A 279 0.07 -4.03 10.04
C LEU A 279 -1.12 -4.33 10.95
N PHE A 280 -2.21 -3.56 10.82
CA PHE A 280 -3.47 -3.78 11.54
C PHE A 280 -4.29 -4.96 10.98
N GLY A 281 -3.74 -5.76 10.06
CA GLY A 281 -4.32 -7.02 9.64
C GLY A 281 -5.20 -6.96 8.39
N PHE A 282 -5.46 -5.77 7.84
CA PHE A 282 -6.15 -5.62 6.56
C PHE A 282 -5.43 -6.41 5.45
N PRO A 283 -6.15 -7.02 4.49
CA PRO A 283 -5.48 -7.66 3.37
C PRO A 283 -4.84 -6.66 2.43
N LEU A 284 -3.82 -7.12 1.72
CA LEU A 284 -3.02 -6.34 0.80
C LEU A 284 -3.86 -5.64 -0.29
N GLN A 285 -4.85 -6.34 -0.84
CA GLN A 285 -5.79 -5.76 -1.80
C GLN A 285 -6.58 -4.58 -1.20
N THR A 286 -7.08 -4.73 0.03
CA THR A 286 -7.90 -3.70 0.68
C THR A 286 -7.09 -2.44 0.96
N VAL A 287 -5.86 -2.59 1.49
CA VAL A 287 -5.01 -1.43 1.77
C VAL A 287 -4.59 -0.70 0.51
N TYR A 288 -4.35 -1.42 -0.59
CA TYR A 288 -4.10 -0.81 -1.89
C TYR A 288 -5.30 0.00 -2.39
N LYS A 289 -6.52 -0.55 -2.29
CA LYS A 289 -7.74 0.21 -2.67
C LYS A 289 -7.92 1.46 -1.83
N ILE A 290 -7.73 1.37 -0.51
CA ILE A 290 -7.77 2.53 0.39
C ILE A 290 -6.74 3.58 -0.05
N TYR A 291 -5.53 3.15 -0.41
CA TYR A 291 -4.49 4.05 -0.91
C TYR A 291 -4.90 4.77 -2.20
N VAL A 292 -5.46 4.06 -3.19
CA VAL A 292 -5.93 4.68 -4.44
C VAL A 292 -7.03 5.71 -4.17
N VAL A 293 -8.01 5.37 -3.30
CA VAL A 293 -9.05 6.33 -2.88
C VAL A 293 -8.41 7.56 -2.25
N PHE A 294 -7.48 7.37 -1.30
CA PHE A 294 -6.77 8.46 -0.65
C PHE A 294 -6.07 9.37 -1.68
N ILE A 295 -5.35 8.81 -2.65
CA ILE A 295 -4.67 9.59 -3.69
C ILE A 295 -5.65 10.30 -4.63
N ASN A 296 -6.80 9.73 -4.95
CA ASN A 296 -7.85 10.41 -5.72
C ASN A 296 -8.39 11.65 -4.97
N PHE A 297 -8.68 11.51 -3.68
CA PHE A 297 -9.11 12.64 -2.84
C PHE A 297 -8.02 13.70 -2.70
N ALA A 298 -6.77 13.29 -2.47
CA ALA A 298 -5.63 14.19 -2.38
C ALA A 298 -5.44 14.95 -3.70
N THR A 299 -5.46 14.25 -4.83
CA THR A 299 -5.30 14.86 -6.16
C THR A 299 -6.39 15.89 -6.44
N CYS A 300 -7.66 15.53 -6.20
CA CYS A 300 -8.79 16.43 -6.45
C CYS A 300 -8.68 17.70 -5.60
N THR A 301 -8.38 17.53 -4.30
CA THR A 301 -8.23 18.64 -3.35
C THR A 301 -7.06 19.55 -3.74
N ILE A 302 -5.87 18.97 -3.97
CA ILE A 302 -4.67 19.71 -4.34
C ILE A 302 -4.89 20.48 -5.65
N THR A 303 -5.43 19.82 -6.68
CA THR A 303 -5.68 20.44 -7.98
C THR A 303 -6.68 21.60 -7.88
N TYR A 304 -7.77 21.43 -7.14
CA TYR A 304 -8.75 22.50 -6.91
C TYR A 304 -8.10 23.74 -6.28
N TYR A 305 -7.30 23.58 -5.20
CA TYR A 305 -6.64 24.71 -4.55
C TYR A 305 -5.60 25.38 -5.46
N CYS A 306 -4.88 24.60 -6.25
CA CYS A 306 -3.92 25.10 -7.23
C CYS A 306 -4.63 25.94 -8.30
N PHE A 307 -5.66 25.39 -8.94
CA PHE A 307 -6.39 26.10 -9.99
C PHE A 307 -7.17 27.30 -9.46
N LYS A 308 -7.73 27.23 -8.24
CA LYS A 308 -8.34 28.39 -7.59
C LYS A 308 -7.34 29.53 -7.40
N SER A 309 -6.09 29.21 -7.06
CA SER A 309 -5.03 30.21 -6.91
C SER A 309 -4.58 30.84 -8.23
N MET A 310 -4.66 30.10 -9.33
CA MET A 310 -4.24 30.56 -10.65
C MET A 310 -5.34 31.34 -11.38
N LEU A 311 -6.55 30.75 -11.44
CA LEU A 311 -7.68 31.22 -12.24
C LEU A 311 -8.57 32.23 -11.50
N ARG A 312 -8.48 32.31 -10.17
CA ARG A 312 -9.32 33.17 -9.31
C ARG A 312 -10.83 32.99 -9.48
N SER A 313 -11.26 31.87 -10.08
CA SER A 313 -12.66 31.49 -10.28
C SER A 313 -12.90 30.11 -9.70
N GLU A 314 -13.93 29.98 -8.87
CA GLU A 314 -14.28 28.72 -8.20
C GLU A 314 -14.79 27.68 -9.19
N TYR A 315 -15.66 28.08 -10.12
CA TYR A 315 -16.21 27.21 -11.15
C TYR A 315 -15.11 26.72 -12.10
N ALA A 316 -14.24 27.61 -12.57
CA ALA A 316 -13.14 27.23 -13.44
C ALA A 316 -12.15 26.29 -12.74
N ALA A 317 -11.89 26.51 -11.44
CA ALA A 317 -11.05 25.63 -10.64
C ALA A 317 -11.69 24.24 -10.44
N LEU A 318 -13.00 24.18 -10.19
CA LEU A 318 -13.74 22.92 -10.08
C LEU A 318 -13.69 22.13 -11.38
N ILE A 319 -14.09 22.74 -12.49
CA ILE A 319 -14.09 22.09 -13.81
C ILE A 319 -12.68 21.62 -14.18
N GLY A 320 -11.67 22.48 -14.01
CA GLY A 320 -10.28 22.08 -14.27
C GLY A 320 -9.83 20.90 -13.40
N SER A 321 -10.18 20.90 -12.10
CA SER A 321 -9.84 19.79 -11.21
C SER A 321 -10.50 18.48 -11.62
N MET A 322 -11.76 18.52 -12.09
CA MET A 322 -12.47 17.35 -12.59
C MET A 322 -11.82 16.81 -13.86
N LEU A 323 -11.52 17.69 -14.83
CA LEU A 323 -10.84 17.32 -16.07
C LEU A 323 -9.46 16.68 -15.81
N TYR A 324 -8.73 17.18 -14.81
CA TYR A 324 -7.43 16.63 -14.42
C TYR A 324 -7.55 15.25 -13.76
N VAL A 325 -8.41 15.12 -12.75
CA VAL A 325 -8.59 13.88 -11.97
C VAL A 325 -9.13 12.75 -12.84
N LEU A 326 -10.07 13.08 -13.73
CA LEU A 326 -10.74 12.15 -14.64
C LEU A 326 -10.02 12.04 -16.00
N SER A 327 -8.84 12.62 -16.15
CA SER A 327 -8.09 12.52 -17.41
C SER A 327 -7.80 11.04 -17.75
N PRO A 328 -8.02 10.61 -19.01
CA PRO A 328 -7.83 9.22 -19.40
C PRO A 328 -6.42 8.68 -19.09
N TYR A 329 -5.39 9.51 -19.27
CA TYR A 329 -4.01 9.13 -18.96
C TYR A 329 -3.81 8.82 -17.47
N ARG A 330 -4.35 9.66 -16.58
CA ARG A 330 -4.26 9.42 -15.13
C ARG A 330 -5.04 8.17 -14.72
N LEU A 331 -6.26 8.00 -15.24
CA LEU A 331 -7.07 6.81 -14.95
C LEU A 331 -6.41 5.53 -15.52
N GLY A 332 -5.76 5.61 -16.68
CA GLY A 332 -4.96 4.52 -17.24
C GLY A 332 -3.79 4.15 -16.35
N ASN A 333 -3.07 5.14 -15.80
CA ASN A 333 -1.99 4.90 -14.84
C ASN A 333 -2.49 4.18 -13.56
N ILE A 334 -3.70 4.48 -13.10
CA ILE A 334 -4.29 3.86 -11.91
C ILE A 334 -4.79 2.43 -12.21
N TYR A 335 -5.61 2.27 -13.25
CA TYR A 335 -6.43 1.06 -13.44
C TYR A 335 -5.92 0.10 -14.51
N ILE A 336 -5.12 0.56 -15.46
CA ILE A 336 -4.53 -0.29 -16.51
C ILE A 336 -3.09 -0.64 -16.17
N ARG A 337 -2.29 0.35 -15.77
CA ARG A 337 -0.87 0.12 -15.46
C ARG A 337 -0.63 -0.27 -14.01
N GLY A 338 -1.42 0.27 -13.08
CA GLY A 338 -1.13 0.14 -11.65
C GLY A 338 0.18 0.84 -11.25
N ALA A 339 0.55 1.92 -11.96
CA ALA A 339 1.80 2.64 -11.79
C ALA A 339 1.75 3.56 -10.57
N VAL A 340 1.92 2.98 -9.37
CA VAL A 340 1.68 3.64 -8.07
C VAL A 340 2.51 4.88 -7.88
N GLY A 341 3.79 4.81 -8.20
CA GLY A 341 4.66 5.98 -8.11
C GLY A 341 4.18 7.12 -9.01
N GLU A 342 3.86 6.83 -10.27
CA GLU A 342 3.47 7.83 -11.25
C GLU A 342 2.15 8.52 -10.90
N TYR A 343 1.08 7.78 -10.62
CA TYR A 343 -0.20 8.42 -10.32
C TYR A 343 -0.17 9.17 -8.99
N THR A 344 0.71 8.77 -8.04
CA THR A 344 0.94 9.51 -6.81
C THR A 344 1.69 10.81 -7.10
N ALA A 345 2.72 10.77 -7.94
CA ALA A 345 3.44 11.97 -8.40
C ALA A 345 2.51 12.96 -9.11
N MET A 346 1.56 12.48 -9.91
CA MET A 346 0.54 13.31 -10.57
C MET A 346 -0.31 14.11 -9.57
N ALA A 347 -0.53 13.63 -8.34
CA ALA A 347 -1.24 14.40 -7.32
C ALA A 347 -0.53 15.74 -7.00
N PHE A 348 0.79 15.82 -7.23
CA PHE A 348 1.64 16.95 -6.87
C PHE A 348 2.04 17.83 -8.06
N PHE A 349 1.86 17.40 -9.31
CA PHE A 349 2.14 18.25 -10.48
C PHE A 349 1.39 19.59 -10.49
N PRO A 350 0.11 19.67 -10.08
CA PRO A 350 -0.60 20.95 -10.00
C PRO A 350 0.06 21.96 -9.05
N LEU A 351 0.71 21.49 -7.98
CA LEU A 351 1.46 22.35 -7.05
C LEU A 351 2.70 22.95 -7.73
N ILE A 352 3.43 22.16 -8.51
CA ILE A 352 4.59 22.66 -9.24
C ILE A 352 4.15 23.74 -10.24
N LEU A 353 3.11 23.45 -11.03
CA LEU A 353 2.58 24.39 -12.02
C LEU A 353 2.07 25.68 -11.37
N ALA A 354 1.25 25.58 -10.31
CA ALA A 354 0.75 26.74 -9.58
C ALA A 354 1.86 27.50 -8.87
N GLY A 355 2.88 26.79 -8.36
CA GLY A 355 4.05 27.38 -7.73
C GLY A 355 4.84 28.27 -8.69
N LEU A 356 5.12 27.76 -9.89
CA LEU A 356 5.76 28.54 -10.95
C LEU A 356 4.90 29.72 -11.38
N TYR A 357 3.60 29.49 -11.61
CA TYR A 357 2.67 30.56 -12.00
C TYR A 357 2.68 31.71 -10.97
N LEU A 358 2.49 31.41 -9.68
CA LEU A 358 2.43 32.43 -8.63
C LEU A 358 3.74 33.21 -8.46
N ILE A 359 4.90 32.59 -8.70
CA ILE A 359 6.20 33.27 -8.67
C ILE A 359 6.40 34.14 -9.92
N MET A 360 5.87 33.72 -11.07
CA MET A 360 6.12 34.37 -12.36
C MET A 360 5.09 35.46 -12.72
N THR A 361 3.87 35.40 -12.19
CA THR A 361 2.84 36.43 -12.40
C THR A 361 3.32 37.81 -11.93
N ASP A 362 2.88 38.88 -12.59
CA ASP A 362 3.23 40.27 -12.26
C ASP A 362 2.61 40.78 -10.95
N ASN A 363 1.89 39.93 -10.20
CA ASN A 363 1.28 40.30 -8.94
C ASN A 363 2.34 40.34 -7.84
N GLU A 364 2.66 41.54 -7.36
CA GLU A 364 3.89 41.81 -6.59
C GLU A 364 3.79 41.52 -5.09
N ALA A 365 2.69 40.90 -4.64
CA ALA A 365 2.52 40.58 -3.24
C ALA A 365 3.53 39.51 -2.80
N ASN A 366 4.40 39.84 -1.84
CA ASN A 366 5.33 38.90 -1.18
C ASN A 366 4.63 37.61 -0.70
N ARG A 367 3.34 37.70 -0.38
CA ARG A 367 2.49 36.56 -0.02
C ARG A 367 2.39 35.51 -1.14
N GLU A 368 2.18 35.93 -2.39
CA GLU A 368 2.02 35.00 -3.52
C GLU A 368 3.35 34.34 -3.89
N ILE A 369 4.47 35.08 -3.82
CA ILE A 369 5.80 34.50 -4.01
C ILE A 369 6.10 33.46 -2.92
N ARG A 370 5.79 33.77 -1.64
CA ARG A 370 5.98 32.82 -0.53
C ARG A 370 5.10 31.59 -0.70
N LYS A 371 3.84 31.76 -1.10
CA LYS A 371 2.90 30.68 -1.37
C LYS A 371 3.37 29.82 -2.55
N GLY A 372 3.81 30.44 -3.64
CA GLY A 372 4.36 29.75 -4.80
C GLY A 372 5.61 28.94 -4.45
N ARG A 373 6.51 29.49 -3.62
CA ARG A 373 7.66 28.74 -3.10
C ARG A 373 7.22 27.51 -2.30
N LEU A 374 6.24 27.65 -1.40
CA LEU A 374 5.72 26.51 -0.63
C LEU A 374 5.11 25.44 -1.55
N PHE A 375 4.38 25.86 -2.59
CA PHE A 375 3.83 24.94 -3.58
C PHE A 375 4.93 24.19 -4.33
N LEU A 376 6.02 24.86 -4.74
CA LEU A 376 7.17 24.18 -5.32
C LEU A 376 7.80 23.18 -4.34
N VAL A 377 7.98 23.57 -3.08
CA VAL A 377 8.59 22.71 -2.06
C VAL A 377 7.78 21.43 -1.84
N PHE A 378 6.46 21.55 -1.60
CA PHE A 378 5.59 20.39 -1.41
C PHE A 378 5.36 19.61 -2.70
N GLY A 379 5.28 20.30 -3.85
CA GLY A 379 5.15 19.68 -5.17
C GLY A 379 6.35 18.78 -5.48
N PHE A 380 7.56 19.32 -5.50
CA PHE A 380 8.76 18.55 -5.78
C PHE A 380 9.05 17.49 -4.72
N SER A 381 8.85 17.77 -3.43
CA SER A 381 9.03 16.75 -2.38
C SER A 381 8.05 15.59 -2.56
N GLY A 382 6.78 15.88 -2.88
CA GLY A 382 5.78 14.86 -3.14
C GLY A 382 6.11 14.02 -4.38
N VAL A 383 6.54 14.65 -5.48
CA VAL A 383 6.96 13.94 -6.70
C VAL A 383 8.21 13.08 -6.44
N LEU A 384 9.25 13.63 -5.80
CA LEU A 384 10.49 12.92 -5.47
C LEU A 384 10.22 11.68 -4.61
N GLN A 385 9.37 11.81 -3.60
CA GLN A 385 8.99 10.72 -2.70
C GLN A 385 8.00 9.72 -3.31
N SER A 386 7.54 9.94 -4.54
CA SER A 386 6.61 9.06 -5.24
C SER A 386 7.27 8.37 -6.44
N HIS A 387 7.95 9.15 -7.28
CA HIS A 387 8.50 8.68 -8.54
C HIS A 387 9.66 9.57 -9.02
N ILE A 388 10.88 9.03 -8.90
CA ILE A 388 12.10 9.78 -9.18
C ILE A 388 12.21 10.25 -10.64
N ILE A 389 11.80 9.41 -11.60
CA ILE A 389 11.81 9.75 -13.03
C ILE A 389 10.86 10.91 -13.31
N SER A 390 9.67 10.90 -12.69
CA SER A 390 8.74 12.04 -12.81
C SER A 390 9.30 13.32 -12.19
N CYS A 391 10.12 13.20 -11.13
CA CYS A 391 10.81 14.33 -10.50
C CYS A 391 11.85 14.93 -11.45
N GLU A 392 12.62 14.09 -12.14
CA GLU A 392 13.59 14.51 -13.13
C GLU A 392 12.91 15.24 -14.29
N MET A 393 11.87 14.63 -14.90
CA MET A 393 11.12 15.22 -15.99
C MET A 393 10.49 16.58 -15.61
N THR A 394 9.89 16.67 -14.42
CA THR A 394 9.32 17.95 -13.94
C THR A 394 10.40 18.98 -13.58
N GLY A 395 11.58 18.53 -13.15
CA GLY A 395 12.77 19.37 -12.98
C GLY A 395 13.21 20.00 -14.29
N PHE A 396 13.38 19.21 -15.35
CA PHE A 396 13.71 19.72 -16.69
C PHE A 396 12.66 20.68 -17.23
N PHE A 397 11.37 20.33 -17.09
CA PHE A 397 10.28 21.24 -17.46
C PHE A 397 10.36 22.57 -16.71
N THR A 398 10.64 22.54 -15.41
CA THR A 398 10.77 23.74 -14.58
C THR A 398 11.95 24.60 -15.01
N LEU A 399 13.10 23.99 -15.31
CA LEU A 399 14.27 24.69 -15.85
C LEU A 399 13.95 25.35 -17.20
N LEU A 400 13.30 24.63 -18.11
CA LEU A 400 12.86 25.17 -19.39
C LEU A 400 11.94 26.40 -19.20
N VAL A 401 10.94 26.31 -18.32
CA VAL A 401 10.06 27.44 -18.02
C VAL A 401 10.84 28.62 -17.43
N CYS A 402 11.83 28.37 -16.56
CA CYS A 402 12.70 29.42 -16.02
C CYS A 402 13.57 30.09 -17.09
N ILE A 403 14.08 29.33 -18.06
CA ILE A 403 14.87 29.85 -19.20
C ILE A 403 13.98 30.69 -20.12
N LEU A 404 12.81 30.18 -20.50
CA LEU A 404 11.87 30.93 -21.34
C LEU A 404 11.39 32.22 -20.65
N CYS A 405 11.25 32.18 -19.32
CA CYS A 405 10.83 33.32 -18.51
C CYS A 405 12.00 34.06 -17.83
N ILE A 406 13.23 34.01 -18.38
CA ILE A 406 14.45 34.48 -17.70
C ILE A 406 14.36 35.93 -17.20
N LYS A 407 13.75 36.82 -18.00
CA LYS A 407 13.54 38.23 -17.62
C LYS A 407 12.67 38.34 -16.36
N ARG A 408 11.65 37.47 -16.22
CA ARG A 408 10.78 37.41 -15.04
C ARG A 408 11.47 36.76 -13.85
N VAL A 409 12.39 35.81 -14.07
CA VAL A 409 13.14 35.13 -12.99
C VAL A 409 14.07 36.09 -12.25
N PHE A 410 14.79 36.94 -12.98
CA PHE A 410 15.72 37.90 -12.36
C PHE A 410 15.04 39.18 -11.86
N LYS A 411 13.82 39.48 -12.30
CA LYS A 411 13.04 40.64 -11.82
C LYS A 411 12.85 40.56 -10.30
N ARG A 412 13.35 41.57 -9.59
CA ARG A 412 13.19 41.78 -8.14
C ARG A 412 13.51 40.56 -7.27
N GLY A 413 14.51 39.76 -7.65
CA GLY A 413 15.02 38.67 -6.81
C GLY A 413 14.12 37.45 -6.70
N ARG A 414 13.18 37.22 -7.64
CA ARG A 414 12.33 36.01 -7.70
C ARG A 414 13.15 34.72 -7.76
N TRP A 415 14.34 34.77 -8.38
CA TRP A 415 15.32 33.68 -8.34
C TRP A 415 15.64 33.21 -6.91
N LYS A 416 15.63 34.09 -5.90
CA LYS A 416 15.84 33.70 -4.50
C LYS A 416 14.75 32.77 -4.00
N ALA A 417 13.50 32.96 -4.44
CA ALA A 417 12.39 32.07 -4.08
C ALA A 417 12.54 30.69 -4.72
N LEU A 418 12.99 30.63 -5.97
CA LEU A 418 13.27 29.36 -6.67
C LEU A 418 14.44 28.61 -6.04
N VAL A 419 15.57 29.29 -5.81
CA VAL A 419 16.77 28.69 -5.20
C VAL A 419 16.49 28.26 -3.75
N SER A 420 15.86 29.11 -2.93
CA SER A 420 15.49 28.71 -1.57
C SER A 420 14.44 27.60 -1.53
N GLY A 421 13.56 27.52 -2.53
CA GLY A 421 12.64 26.40 -2.72
C GLY A 421 13.39 25.10 -3.03
N ALA A 422 14.31 25.12 -3.99
CA ALA A 422 15.13 23.95 -4.33
C ALA A 422 15.99 23.48 -3.14
N ALA A 423 16.61 24.40 -2.41
CA ALA A 423 17.36 24.09 -1.20
C ALA A 423 16.46 23.46 -0.12
N ALA A 424 15.25 23.99 0.08
CA ALA A 424 14.29 23.42 1.02
C ALA A 424 13.84 22.01 0.61
N VAL A 425 13.61 21.74 -0.68
CA VAL A 425 13.32 20.39 -1.19
C VAL A 425 14.48 19.45 -0.87
N PHE A 426 15.72 19.86 -1.14
CA PHE A 426 16.90 19.04 -0.86
C PHE A 426 16.98 18.68 0.63
N VAL A 427 16.87 19.68 1.52
CA VAL A 427 16.94 19.50 2.98
C VAL A 427 15.81 18.60 3.50
N LEU A 428 14.57 18.82 3.05
CA LEU A 428 13.41 18.03 3.49
C LEU A 428 13.50 16.55 3.09
N ASN A 429 14.26 16.24 2.03
CA ASN A 429 14.35 14.90 1.48
C ASN A 429 15.70 14.22 1.73
N LEU A 430 16.54 14.76 2.62
CA LEU A 430 17.87 14.20 2.94
C LEU A 430 17.81 12.73 3.37
N LEU A 431 16.79 12.34 4.13
CA LEU A 431 16.62 10.94 4.58
C LEU A 431 16.47 9.95 3.41
N PHE A 432 15.94 10.41 2.28
CA PHE A 432 15.85 9.62 1.04
C PHE A 432 17.09 9.83 0.16
N LEU A 433 17.51 11.08 -0.05
CA LEU A 433 18.57 11.44 -0.98
C LEU A 433 19.96 10.94 -0.58
N ILE A 434 20.33 11.01 0.70
CA ILE A 434 21.64 10.56 1.19
C ILE A 434 21.91 9.10 0.82
N PRO A 435 21.05 8.13 1.19
CA PRO A 435 21.27 6.73 0.86
C PRO A 435 21.10 6.45 -0.63
N PHE A 436 20.15 7.11 -1.31
CA PHE A 436 20.03 7.02 -2.77
C PHE A 436 21.37 7.35 -3.45
N ILE A 437 21.93 8.53 -3.17
CA ILE A 437 23.20 8.98 -3.76
C ILE A 437 24.36 8.07 -3.33
N SER A 438 24.44 7.72 -2.04
CA SER A 438 25.52 6.85 -1.52
C SER A 438 25.55 5.50 -2.23
N TYR A 439 24.40 4.84 -2.38
CA TYR A 439 24.32 3.54 -3.04
C TYR A 439 24.58 3.65 -4.54
N THR A 440 24.12 4.71 -5.20
CA THR A 440 24.43 4.93 -6.61
C THR A 440 25.94 5.14 -6.84
N LEU A 441 26.61 5.94 -6.00
CA LEU A 441 28.05 6.18 -6.10
C LEU A 441 28.87 4.91 -5.83
N GLN A 442 28.52 4.15 -4.78
CA GLN A 442 29.19 2.89 -4.44
C GLN A 442 28.96 1.82 -5.51
N GLY A 443 27.72 1.69 -6.02
CA GLY A 443 27.38 0.77 -7.10
C GLY A 443 28.17 1.06 -8.37
N ASN A 444 28.30 2.34 -8.74
CA ASN A 444 29.12 2.75 -9.89
C ASN A 444 30.60 2.44 -9.67
N ALA A 445 31.15 2.71 -8.48
CA ALA A 445 32.53 2.38 -8.15
C ALA A 445 32.78 0.86 -8.22
N ALA A 446 31.87 0.05 -7.68
CA ALA A 446 31.95 -1.41 -7.73
C ALA A 446 31.82 -1.95 -9.17
N ALA A 447 30.97 -1.36 -10.00
CA ALA A 447 30.82 -1.71 -11.41
C ALA A 447 32.10 -1.42 -12.19
N VAL A 448 32.73 -0.25 -11.98
CA VAL A 448 34.01 0.12 -12.60
C VAL A 448 35.14 -0.82 -12.15
N LEU A 449 35.19 -1.19 -10.87
CA LEU A 449 36.14 -2.17 -10.35
C LEU A 449 35.94 -3.56 -10.95
N ARG A 450 34.69 -4.05 -11.05
CA ARG A 450 34.37 -5.33 -11.71
C ARG A 450 34.76 -5.32 -13.19
N GLN A 451 34.52 -4.22 -13.90
CA GLN A 451 34.90 -4.10 -15.29
C GLN A 451 36.42 -4.15 -15.46
N LYS A 452 37.17 -3.47 -14.59
CA LYS A 452 38.64 -3.54 -14.56
C LYS A 452 39.14 -4.94 -14.21
N LEU A 453 38.56 -5.62 -13.22
CA LEU A 453 38.96 -6.99 -12.86
C LEU A 453 38.69 -7.99 -14.00
N LYS A 454 37.59 -7.84 -14.74
CA LYS A 454 37.33 -8.66 -15.95
C LYS A 454 38.36 -8.43 -17.06
N THR A 455 38.96 -7.25 -17.16
CA THR A 455 40.05 -7.00 -18.11
C THR A 455 41.41 -7.57 -17.67
N PHE A 456 41.54 -8.01 -16.40
CA PHE A 456 42.77 -8.61 -15.85
C PHE A 456 42.68 -10.14 -15.64
N ALA A 457 41.52 -10.75 -15.90
CA ALA A 457 41.40 -12.21 -15.90
C ALA A 457 41.93 -12.77 -17.23
N PRO A 458 42.97 -13.62 -17.24
CA PRO A 458 43.37 -14.32 -18.46
C PRO A 458 42.23 -15.25 -18.92
N ALA A 459 42.07 -15.33 -20.24
CA ALA A 459 41.01 -16.07 -20.94
C ALA A 459 41.00 -17.57 -20.61
#